data_AF-A0A3D1D548-F1
#
_entry.id   AF-A0A3D1D548-F1
#
_cell.length_a   1.000
_cell.length_b   1.000
_cell.length_c   1.000
_cell.angle_alpha   90.00
_cell.angle_beta   90.00
_cell.angle_gamma   90.00
#
_symmetry.space_group_name_H-M   'P 1'
#
loop_
_entity.id
_entity.type
_entity.pdbx_description
1 polymer ?
#
loop_
_entity_poly.entity_id
_entity_poly.type
_entity_poly.pdbx_seq_one_letter_code
_entity_poly.pdbx_strand_id
1 'polypeptide(L)'
;MKHPNLRLTLMMFIICAVFCLPFFVSCSTTSEYSTTEITKEICLVKTDLPTQDVPFFPISFYVDSAANKVYCGNIFSAIPGFITLSNLTPEATEVILRAKKELRPLEAKEIEAGDGSREIVSLRLLPDSIKLDIIEDTAKQSSTKLEDSQTRSSSLKKYYQESASYLMDKVNDIFCDQCPVNIYDIPCYPRDYITDGCCARAHFIHKIITSMGYNCEKIVLQGKEDGSSLGYWDGRKCVKWIYHIAAVITTKVGNDEQKLVIDPIIDSTRPLSVKEWSDAIQDSRCVVKPTIPDPTFKPEIVPGEYYYYYEGKQFSDPYYTKTSCAINAIKNGYQSNRCLYSN
;
A
#
# COMPACT_ATOMS: atom_id res chain seq x y z
N MET A 1 -21.40 -7.30 56.34
CA MET A 1 -20.13 -7.93 55.89
C MET A 1 -20.21 -8.02 54.36
N LYS A 2 -19.93 -6.98 53.57
CA LYS A 2 -18.61 -6.52 53.08
C LYS A 2 -17.63 -7.66 52.77
N HIS A 3 -17.55 -8.10 51.51
CA HIS A 3 -16.47 -7.76 50.58
C HIS A 3 -16.74 -8.33 49.17
N PRO A 4 -16.59 -7.54 48.10
CA PRO A 4 -16.39 -8.01 46.74
C PRO A 4 -14.90 -8.16 46.42
N ASN A 5 -14.57 -9.23 45.71
CA ASN A 5 -13.28 -9.54 45.08
C ASN A 5 -13.60 -9.69 43.57
N LEU A 6 -12.78 -9.35 42.58
CA LEU A 6 -11.44 -8.83 42.50
C LEU A 6 -11.17 -8.62 40.99
N ARG A 7 -10.54 -7.49 40.63
CA ARG A 7 -9.75 -7.23 39.39
C ARG A 7 -10.46 -7.01 38.05
N LEU A 8 -10.75 -5.74 37.80
CA LEU A 8 -10.80 -5.11 36.47
C LEU A 8 -9.66 -4.06 36.39
N THR A 9 -8.40 -4.48 36.26
CA THR A 9 -7.28 -3.57 35.92
C THR A 9 -6.03 -4.39 35.53
N LEU A 10 -5.92 -4.80 34.28
CA LEU A 10 -4.67 -5.34 33.74
C LEU A 10 -4.61 -5.15 32.22
N MET A 11 -4.54 -3.89 31.74
CA MET A 11 -4.25 -3.67 30.32
C MET A 11 -3.54 -2.34 29.99
N MET A 12 -2.90 -1.69 30.97
CA MET A 12 -2.19 -0.40 30.77
C MET A 12 -0.74 -0.37 31.26
N PHE A 13 -0.08 -1.53 31.45
CA PHE A 13 1.26 -1.56 32.09
C PHE A 13 2.40 -2.22 31.29
N ILE A 14 2.21 -2.59 30.02
CA ILE A 14 3.28 -3.25 29.25
C ILE A 14 4.14 -2.27 28.42
N ILE A 15 3.76 -1.00 28.27
CA ILE A 15 4.57 -0.03 27.51
C ILE A 15 5.61 0.70 28.38
N CYS A 16 5.48 0.72 29.72
CA CYS A 16 6.41 1.48 30.59
C CYS A 16 7.60 0.67 31.15
N ALA A 17 7.67 -0.65 30.99
CA ALA A 17 8.63 -1.47 31.73
C ALA A 17 10.02 -1.65 31.07
N VAL A 18 10.32 -0.97 29.95
CA VAL A 18 11.67 -0.94 29.36
C VAL A 18 12.48 0.30 29.78
N PHE A 19 11.87 1.26 30.48
CA PHE A 19 12.55 2.46 30.97
C PHE A 19 12.37 2.64 32.48
N CYS A 20 13.16 1.92 33.29
CA CYS A 20 13.44 2.29 34.68
C CYS A 20 14.71 1.61 35.20
N LEU A 21 15.86 2.26 35.00
CA LEU A 21 16.99 2.18 35.92
C LEU A 21 17.31 3.61 36.39
N PRO A 22 17.51 3.86 37.69
CA PRO A 22 17.81 5.20 38.20
C PRO A 22 19.32 5.38 38.33
N PHE A 23 19.91 6.39 37.69
CA PHE A 23 21.04 7.14 38.26
C PHE A 23 21.14 8.51 37.57
N PHE A 24 21.23 9.54 38.40
CA PHE A 24 21.40 10.93 38.01
C PHE A 24 22.67 11.14 37.18
N VAL A 25 22.53 11.60 35.95
CA VAL A 25 23.46 12.54 35.32
C VAL A 25 22.61 13.58 34.60
N SER A 26 22.61 14.80 35.14
CA SER A 26 22.14 15.99 34.44
C SER A 26 23.03 16.19 33.21
N CYS A 27 22.57 15.74 32.04
CA CYS A 27 23.13 16.16 30.76
C CYS A 27 22.08 17.04 30.07
N SER A 28 22.17 18.35 30.30
CA SER A 28 21.60 19.33 29.40
C SER A 28 22.42 19.31 28.11
N THR A 29 22.07 18.40 27.21
CA THR A 29 22.48 18.47 25.82
C THR A 29 21.21 18.59 25.00
N THR A 30 20.84 19.83 24.68
CA THR A 30 20.27 20.11 23.36
C THR A 30 21.32 19.68 22.34
N SER A 31 21.35 18.40 22.00
CA SER A 31 22.07 17.96 20.82
C SER A 31 21.27 18.47 19.64
N GLU A 32 21.68 19.60 19.09
CA GLU A 32 21.50 19.87 17.67
C GLU A 32 22.14 18.69 16.93
N TYR A 33 21.34 17.66 16.67
CA TYR A 33 21.76 16.58 15.79
C TYR A 33 21.94 17.19 14.41
N SER A 34 23.19 17.16 13.97
CA SER A 34 23.59 17.57 12.63
C SER A 34 22.65 16.97 11.60
N THR A 35 22.07 17.81 10.76
CA THR A 35 21.11 17.47 9.70
C THR A 35 21.71 16.65 8.56
N THR A 36 22.94 16.19 8.69
CA THR A 36 23.72 15.52 7.65
C THR A 36 23.80 14.00 7.85
N GLU A 37 23.18 13.31 6.90
CA GLU A 37 23.54 11.98 6.37
C GLU A 37 23.59 10.79 7.33
N ILE A 38 22.43 10.28 7.71
CA ILE A 38 22.35 8.82 7.90
C ILE A 38 22.17 8.21 6.51
N THR A 39 23.27 8.02 5.77
CA THR A 39 23.32 7.22 4.53
C THR A 39 23.95 5.84 4.77
N LYS A 40 24.35 5.58 6.01
CA LYS A 40 24.94 4.32 6.43
C LYS A 40 23.89 3.21 6.44
N GLU A 41 24.27 2.04 5.94
CA GLU A 41 23.46 0.83 6.05
C GLU A 41 23.45 0.32 7.50
N ILE A 42 22.25 0.15 8.05
CA ILE A 42 21.98 -0.44 9.35
C ILE A 42 21.68 -1.92 9.11
N CYS A 43 22.61 -2.79 9.49
CA CYS A 43 22.41 -4.24 9.42
C CYS A 43 21.62 -4.72 10.64
N LEU A 44 20.44 -5.27 10.40
CA LEU A 44 19.54 -5.82 11.43
C LEU A 44 19.80 -7.31 11.64
N VAL A 45 20.03 -8.03 10.54
CA VAL A 45 20.25 -9.48 10.53
C VAL A 45 21.43 -9.80 9.63
N LYS A 46 22.37 -10.61 10.14
CA LYS A 46 23.40 -11.23 9.30
C LYS A 46 22.82 -12.47 8.64
N THR A 47 22.90 -12.55 7.33
CA THR A 47 22.38 -13.68 6.56
C THR A 47 23.26 -13.96 5.35
N ASP A 48 23.41 -15.23 5.02
CA ASP A 48 24.06 -15.69 3.78
C ASP A 48 23.02 -15.95 2.67
N LEU A 49 21.73 -15.78 2.98
CA LEU A 49 20.66 -15.92 2.00
C LEU A 49 20.70 -14.78 0.99
N PRO A 50 20.28 -15.03 -0.27
CA PRO A 50 20.13 -13.97 -1.25
C PRO A 50 19.19 -12.87 -0.75
N THR A 51 19.67 -11.64 -0.73
CA THR A 51 18.87 -10.47 -0.37
C THR A 51 18.38 -9.76 -1.63
N GLN A 52 17.25 -9.06 -1.52
CA GLN A 52 16.76 -8.16 -2.54
C GLN A 52 16.78 -6.73 -2.03
N ASP A 53 17.41 -5.81 -2.78
CA ASP A 53 17.28 -4.38 -2.55
C ASP A 53 15.88 -3.94 -2.99
N VAL A 54 15.14 -3.32 -2.07
CA VAL A 54 13.82 -2.77 -2.35
C VAL A 54 13.71 -1.30 -1.90
N PRO A 55 13.19 -0.41 -2.75
CA PRO A 55 12.68 0.88 -2.32
C PRO A 55 11.60 0.68 -1.25
N PHE A 56 11.77 1.37 -0.14
CA PHE A 56 10.92 1.23 1.03
C PHE A 56 10.50 2.61 1.55
N PHE A 57 9.22 2.94 1.41
CA PHE A 57 8.67 4.18 1.96
C PHE A 57 7.72 3.82 3.11
N PRO A 58 8.18 3.96 4.35
CA PRO A 58 7.39 3.58 5.51
C PRO A 58 6.13 4.43 5.60
N ILE A 59 4.97 3.78 5.53
CA ILE A 59 3.66 4.43 5.75
C ILE A 59 3.08 4.01 7.10
N SER A 60 3.24 2.75 7.50
CA SER A 60 2.74 2.22 8.76
C SER A 60 3.82 1.43 9.49
N PHE A 61 3.66 1.37 10.81
CA PHE A 61 4.56 0.64 11.70
C PHE A 61 3.75 0.08 12.86
N TYR A 62 3.76 -1.23 13.03
CA TYR A 62 2.98 -1.92 14.06
C TYR A 62 3.78 -3.05 14.70
N VAL A 63 3.62 -3.22 16.01
CA VAL A 63 4.30 -4.24 16.81
C VAL A 63 3.34 -5.40 17.11
N ASP A 64 3.68 -6.59 16.63
CA ASP A 64 3.04 -7.85 17.00
C ASP A 64 3.93 -8.58 18.02
N SER A 65 3.70 -8.30 19.29
CA SER A 65 4.45 -8.94 20.38
C SER A 65 4.24 -10.45 20.45
N ALA A 66 3.09 -10.96 19.99
CA ALA A 66 2.82 -12.39 19.99
C ALA A 66 3.63 -13.11 18.91
N ALA A 67 3.79 -12.48 17.74
CA ALA A 67 4.62 -12.99 16.66
C ALA A 67 6.11 -12.64 16.81
N ASN A 68 6.50 -11.84 17.81
CA ASN A 68 7.85 -11.28 17.97
C ASN A 68 8.32 -10.50 16.72
N LYS A 69 7.39 -9.78 16.08
CA LYS A 69 7.61 -9.09 14.80
C LYS A 69 7.16 -7.64 14.86
N VAL A 70 7.82 -6.82 14.06
CA VAL A 70 7.46 -5.43 13.82
C VAL A 70 7.21 -5.27 12.33
N TYR A 71 5.96 -5.03 11.97
CA TYR A 71 5.54 -4.89 10.57
C TYR A 71 5.72 -3.45 10.12
N CYS A 72 6.38 -3.29 8.97
CA CYS A 72 6.69 -2.01 8.36
C CYS A 72 5.98 -1.97 7.00
N GLY A 73 4.96 -1.12 6.87
CA GLY A 73 4.20 -0.98 5.64
C GLY A 73 4.91 -0.10 4.61
N ASN A 74 4.80 -0.46 3.34
CA ASN A 74 5.44 0.24 2.23
C ASN A 74 4.37 0.79 1.28
N ILE A 75 4.52 2.03 0.81
CA ILE A 75 3.63 2.62 -0.19
C ILE A 75 3.50 1.81 -1.49
N PHE A 76 4.55 1.08 -1.84
CA PHE A 76 4.64 0.39 -3.12
C PHE A 76 4.34 -1.09 -3.03
N SER A 77 4.01 -1.55 -1.84
CA SER A 77 3.70 -2.95 -1.59
C SER A 77 2.58 -3.06 -0.57
N ALA A 78 1.51 -3.73 -0.98
CA ALA A 78 0.40 -4.10 -0.12
C ALA A 78 0.82 -5.17 0.91
N ILE A 79 1.94 -5.87 0.71
CA ILE A 79 2.54 -6.76 1.69
C ILE A 79 3.44 -5.93 2.62
N PRO A 80 3.33 -6.03 3.95
CA PRO A 80 4.29 -5.39 4.85
C PRO A 80 5.62 -6.17 4.86
N GLY A 81 6.74 -5.46 4.96
CA GLY A 81 7.98 -6.07 5.45
C GLY A 81 7.89 -6.25 6.97
N PHE A 82 8.74 -7.07 7.57
CA PHE A 82 8.85 -7.18 9.02
C PHE A 82 10.29 -7.16 9.50
N ILE A 83 10.48 -6.74 10.74
CA ILE A 83 11.74 -6.84 11.48
C ILE A 83 11.43 -7.71 12.71
N THR A 84 12.24 -8.73 12.96
CA THR A 84 12.13 -9.49 14.21
C THR A 84 12.41 -8.55 15.39
N LEU A 85 11.56 -8.54 16.41
CA LEU A 85 11.60 -7.53 17.48
C LEU A 85 12.95 -7.50 18.23
N SER A 86 13.61 -8.65 18.39
CA SER A 86 14.95 -8.75 18.98
C SER A 86 16.06 -8.08 18.16
N ASN A 87 15.82 -7.88 16.86
CA ASN A 87 16.77 -7.29 15.91
C ASN A 87 16.49 -5.80 15.68
N LEU A 88 15.38 -5.26 16.21
CA LEU A 88 15.05 -3.85 16.08
C LEU A 88 15.91 -3.01 17.04
N THR A 89 16.89 -2.31 16.50
CA THR A 89 17.76 -1.41 17.28
C THR A 89 17.12 -0.01 17.45
N PRO A 90 17.56 0.78 18.44
CA PRO A 90 17.15 2.19 18.56
C PRO A 90 17.47 3.00 17.29
N GLU A 91 18.63 2.76 16.67
CA GLU A 91 19.05 3.43 15.43
C GLU A 91 18.11 3.10 14.26
N ALA A 92 17.75 1.83 14.08
CA ALA A 92 16.80 1.41 13.06
C ALA A 92 15.41 2.02 13.28
N THR A 93 14.96 2.03 14.54
CA THR A 93 13.68 2.64 14.92
C THR A 93 13.66 4.13 14.57
N GLU A 94 14.71 4.86 14.91
CA GLU A 94 14.85 6.28 14.60
C GLU A 94 14.82 6.52 13.08
N VAL A 95 15.56 5.74 12.30
CA VAL A 95 15.58 5.87 10.83
C VAL A 95 14.21 5.61 10.21
N ILE A 96 13.48 4.58 10.65
CA ILE A 96 12.15 4.27 10.14
C ILE A 96 11.16 5.39 10.49
N LEU A 97 11.14 5.83 11.74
CA LEU A 97 10.23 6.88 12.20
C LEU A 97 10.54 8.22 11.51
N ARG A 98 11.82 8.53 11.32
CA ARG A 98 12.27 9.72 10.57
C ARG A 98 11.83 9.64 9.12
N ALA A 99 12.07 8.51 8.45
CA ALA A 99 11.64 8.31 7.06
C ALA A 99 10.13 8.42 6.90
N LYS A 100 9.33 7.88 7.84
CA LYS A 100 7.86 8.03 7.82
C LYS A 100 7.47 9.50 7.99
N LYS A 101 8.05 10.19 8.98
CA LYS A 101 7.74 11.58 9.28
C LYS A 101 8.10 12.52 8.13
N GLU A 102 9.27 12.32 7.53
CA GLU A 102 9.82 13.14 6.45
C GLU A 102 9.41 12.65 5.04
N LEU A 103 8.63 11.55 4.96
CA LEU A 103 8.27 10.87 3.71
C LEU A 103 9.46 10.54 2.81
N ARG A 104 10.58 10.13 3.43
CA ARG A 104 11.81 9.82 2.71
C ARG A 104 11.88 8.34 2.34
N PRO A 105 12.49 8.02 1.17
CA PRO A 105 12.81 6.65 0.86
C PRO A 105 13.85 6.10 1.83
N LEU A 106 13.64 4.85 2.20
CA LEU A 106 14.69 3.93 2.58
C LEU A 106 14.98 3.01 1.40
N GLU A 107 16.19 2.50 1.35
CA GLU A 107 16.48 1.24 0.68
C GLU A 107 16.51 0.17 1.77
N ALA A 108 15.72 -0.86 1.60
CA ALA A 108 15.70 -2.02 2.46
C ALA A 108 16.31 -3.22 1.73
N LYS A 109 17.09 -4.04 2.43
CA LYS A 109 17.37 -5.40 1.98
C LYS A 109 16.38 -6.34 2.63
N GLU A 110 15.70 -7.11 1.81
CA GLU A 110 14.72 -8.09 2.26
C GLU A 110 15.16 -9.51 1.92
N ILE A 111 14.82 -10.46 2.79
CA ILE A 111 14.81 -11.89 2.50
C ILE A 111 13.37 -12.40 2.53
N GLU A 112 13.05 -13.35 1.66
CA GLU A 112 11.77 -14.03 1.67
C GLU A 112 11.75 -15.10 2.78
N ALA A 113 10.80 -14.99 3.69
CA ALA A 113 10.53 -16.03 4.68
C ALA A 113 9.68 -17.14 4.05
N GLY A 114 9.76 -18.35 4.59
CA GLY A 114 9.07 -19.53 4.03
C GLY A 114 7.53 -19.46 4.02
N ASP A 115 6.94 -18.46 4.68
CA ASP A 115 5.49 -18.17 4.69
C ASP A 115 5.09 -17.07 3.68
N GLY A 116 6.04 -16.60 2.85
CA GLY A 116 5.86 -15.50 1.90
C GLY A 116 5.91 -14.10 2.54
N SER A 117 6.13 -14.01 3.87
CA SER A 117 6.46 -12.74 4.51
C SER A 117 7.90 -12.33 4.20
N ARG A 118 8.27 -11.07 4.45
CA ARG A 118 9.59 -10.54 4.07
C ARG A 118 10.29 -9.94 5.28
N GLU A 119 11.43 -10.50 5.64
CA GLU A 119 12.23 -9.95 6.73
C GLU A 119 13.16 -8.88 6.16
N ILE A 120 13.06 -7.68 6.72
CA ILE A 120 13.98 -6.58 6.47
C ILE A 120 15.25 -6.89 7.26
N VAL A 121 16.34 -7.16 6.54
CA VAL A 121 17.63 -7.53 7.13
C VAL A 121 18.61 -6.37 7.18
N SER A 122 18.40 -5.33 6.35
CA SER A 122 19.08 -4.06 6.49
C SER A 122 18.26 -2.89 5.97
N LEU A 123 18.61 -1.69 6.45
CA LEU A 123 17.97 -0.43 6.07
C LEU A 123 19.03 0.63 5.80
N ARG A 124 18.80 1.46 4.79
CA ARG A 124 19.61 2.62 4.47
C ARG A 124 18.71 3.78 4.12
N LEU A 125 18.82 4.90 4.84
CA LEU A 125 18.11 6.11 4.45
C LEU A 125 18.77 6.70 3.21
N LEU A 126 17.95 6.95 2.18
CA LEU A 126 18.45 7.42 0.90
C LEU A 126 18.66 8.94 0.91
N PRO A 127 19.60 9.46 0.09
CA PRO A 127 19.87 10.88 0.00
C PRO A 127 18.64 11.72 -0.34
N ASP A 128 18.63 12.98 0.09
CA ASP A 128 17.52 13.91 -0.19
C ASP A 128 17.30 14.22 -1.68
N SER A 129 18.28 13.89 -2.54
CA SER A 129 18.14 13.96 -4.00
C SER A 129 17.19 12.90 -4.56
N ILE A 130 16.98 11.81 -3.82
CA ILE A 130 16.01 10.76 -4.14
C ILE A 130 14.74 11.06 -3.34
N LYS A 131 14.01 12.11 -3.70
CA LYS A 131 12.66 12.33 -3.17
C LYS A 131 11.67 11.82 -4.20
N LEU A 132 10.61 11.15 -3.74
CA LEU A 132 9.45 10.96 -4.61
C LEU A 132 8.91 12.34 -4.95
N ASP A 133 8.38 12.47 -6.17
CA ASP A 133 7.48 13.56 -6.53
C ASP A 133 6.18 13.39 -5.74
N ILE A 134 6.23 13.73 -4.46
CA ILE A 134 5.08 13.77 -3.55
C ILE A 134 4.40 15.09 -3.82
N ILE A 135 3.18 15.01 -4.34
CA ILE A 135 2.30 16.16 -4.40
C ILE A 135 1.63 16.19 -3.02
N GLU A 136 2.20 16.98 -2.12
CA GLU A 136 1.49 17.34 -0.89
C GLU A 136 0.27 18.15 -1.28
N ASP A 137 -0.90 17.73 -0.80
CA ASP A 137 -2.17 18.45 -0.97
C ASP A 137 -2.13 19.73 -0.12
N THR A 138 -1.24 20.65 -0.50
CA THR A 138 -1.39 22.04 -0.14
C THR A 138 -2.59 22.50 -0.93
N ALA A 139 -3.67 22.84 -0.23
CA ALA A 139 -4.88 23.48 -0.74
C ALA A 139 -4.63 24.85 -1.44
N LYS A 140 -3.46 25.07 -2.05
CA LYS A 140 -2.97 26.28 -2.71
C LYS A 140 -1.98 26.04 -3.86
N GLN A 141 -1.83 24.84 -4.45
CA GLN A 141 -1.18 24.73 -5.77
C GLN A 141 -2.18 24.88 -6.91
N SER A 142 -2.41 26.16 -7.20
CA SER A 142 -2.90 26.77 -8.44
C SER A 142 -4.16 26.16 -9.09
N SER A 143 -5.23 26.93 -8.95
CA SER A 143 -6.44 26.97 -9.78
C SER A 143 -6.20 27.09 -11.30
N THR A 144 -4.95 26.98 -11.78
CA THR A 144 -4.58 27.12 -13.19
C THR A 144 -4.18 25.81 -13.86
N LYS A 145 -3.85 24.73 -13.11
CA LYS A 145 -3.65 23.37 -13.69
C LYS A 145 -4.87 22.46 -13.54
N LEU A 146 -5.70 22.71 -12.52
CA LEU A 146 -6.98 22.03 -12.35
C LEU A 146 -7.97 22.40 -13.47
N GLU A 147 -7.92 23.64 -13.98
CA GLU A 147 -8.74 24.06 -15.12
C GLU A 147 -8.40 23.28 -16.41
N ASP A 148 -7.12 23.00 -16.71
CA ASP A 148 -6.76 22.18 -17.89
C ASP A 148 -7.17 20.69 -17.73
N SER A 149 -7.12 20.15 -16.52
CA SER A 149 -7.60 18.77 -16.25
C SER A 149 -9.14 18.69 -16.26
N GLN A 150 -9.83 19.71 -15.74
CA GLN A 150 -11.29 19.83 -15.79
C GLN A 150 -11.79 20.06 -17.22
N THR A 151 -11.02 20.77 -18.04
CA THR A 151 -11.33 21.00 -19.46
C THR A 151 -11.09 19.75 -20.32
N ARG A 152 -10.16 18.85 -19.94
CA ARG A 152 -10.06 17.51 -20.53
C ARG A 152 -11.16 16.57 -20.04
N SER A 153 -11.50 16.63 -18.75
CA SER A 153 -12.54 15.82 -18.11
C SER A 153 -13.95 16.08 -18.68
N SER A 154 -14.23 17.31 -19.12
CA SER A 154 -15.51 17.69 -19.74
C SER A 154 -15.73 17.10 -21.14
N SER A 155 -14.70 16.51 -21.76
CA SER A 155 -14.78 15.84 -23.08
C SER A 155 -14.90 14.31 -23.00
N LEU A 156 -14.74 13.72 -21.81
CA LEU A 156 -14.85 12.26 -21.63
C LEU A 156 -16.32 11.84 -21.66
N LYS A 157 -16.61 10.74 -22.37
CA LYS A 157 -17.99 10.27 -22.60
C LYS A 157 -18.66 9.97 -21.27
N LYS A 158 -19.81 10.60 -21.05
CA LYS A 158 -20.65 10.39 -19.89
C LYS A 158 -21.60 9.17 -20.06
N TYR A 159 -21.33 8.11 -19.27
CA TYR A 159 -22.26 7.26 -18.49
C TYR A 159 -23.38 6.42 -19.19
N TYR A 160 -23.16 5.10 -19.33
CA TYR A 160 -24.22 4.07 -19.30
C TYR A 160 -23.74 2.80 -18.57
N GLN A 161 -24.64 2.10 -17.87
CA GLN A 161 -24.31 0.85 -17.13
C GLN A 161 -23.77 -0.25 -18.04
N GLU A 162 -24.24 -0.32 -19.30
CA GLU A 162 -23.70 -1.23 -20.33
C GLU A 162 -22.21 -0.99 -20.61
N SER A 163 -21.72 0.24 -20.37
CA SER A 163 -20.29 0.54 -20.45
C SER A 163 -19.48 -0.11 -19.34
N ALA A 164 -20.06 -0.41 -18.17
CA ALA A 164 -19.31 -1.00 -17.07
C ALA A 164 -18.93 -2.45 -17.33
N SER A 165 -19.88 -3.28 -17.78
CA SER A 165 -19.58 -4.66 -18.19
C SER A 165 -18.64 -4.68 -19.39
N TYR A 166 -18.87 -3.82 -20.38
CA TYR A 166 -17.95 -3.69 -21.52
C TYR A 166 -16.52 -3.31 -21.11
N LEU A 167 -16.37 -2.34 -20.21
CA LEU A 167 -15.05 -1.95 -19.68
C LEU A 167 -14.43 -3.08 -18.87
N MET A 168 -15.22 -3.81 -18.08
CA MET A 168 -14.77 -5.00 -17.37
C MET A 168 -14.23 -6.07 -18.33
N ASP A 169 -14.94 -6.35 -19.43
CA ASP A 169 -14.49 -7.30 -20.45
C ASP A 169 -13.18 -6.84 -21.11
N LYS A 170 -13.07 -5.56 -21.47
CA LYS A 170 -11.82 -4.99 -22.04
C LYS A 170 -10.66 -5.00 -21.07
N VAL A 171 -10.93 -4.80 -19.78
CA VAL A 171 -9.93 -4.96 -18.75
C VAL A 171 -9.62 -6.44 -18.55
N ASN A 172 -10.56 -7.37 -18.65
CA ASN A 172 -10.27 -8.80 -18.51
C ASN A 172 -9.41 -9.35 -19.66
N ASP A 173 -9.53 -8.79 -20.87
CA ASP A 173 -8.72 -9.18 -22.05
C ASP A 173 -7.20 -9.05 -21.78
N ILE A 174 -6.79 -8.19 -20.84
CA ILE A 174 -5.37 -8.03 -20.45
C ILE A 174 -4.97 -8.92 -19.26
N PHE A 175 -5.90 -9.58 -18.56
CA PHE A 175 -5.56 -10.49 -17.46
C PHE A 175 -5.39 -11.91 -18.01
N CYS A 176 -4.16 -12.40 -17.99
CA CYS A 176 -3.75 -13.70 -18.53
C CYS A 176 -3.52 -14.72 -17.42
N ASP A 177 -3.86 -15.97 -17.70
CA ASP A 177 -3.41 -17.11 -16.88
C ASP A 177 -1.93 -17.40 -17.14
N GLN A 178 -1.48 -17.18 -18.39
CA GLN A 178 -0.08 -17.33 -18.80
C GLN A 178 0.39 -16.09 -19.54
N CYS A 179 1.34 -15.41 -18.92
CA CYS A 179 1.87 -14.16 -19.40
C CYS A 179 3.26 -14.45 -20.00
N PRO A 180 3.49 -14.21 -21.31
CA PRO A 180 4.78 -14.51 -21.91
C PRO A 180 5.90 -13.72 -21.22
N VAL A 181 6.88 -14.44 -20.70
CA VAL A 181 8.13 -13.89 -20.16
C VAL A 181 8.94 -13.26 -21.28
N ASN A 182 9.63 -12.15 -20.97
CA ASN A 182 10.54 -11.43 -21.88
C ASN A 182 9.92 -10.80 -23.14
N ILE A 183 8.60 -10.56 -23.18
CA ILE A 183 7.97 -9.76 -24.25
C ILE A 183 7.40 -8.47 -23.66
N TYR A 184 8.15 -7.37 -23.84
CA TYR A 184 7.83 -6.06 -23.27
C TYR A 184 6.51 -5.46 -23.80
N ASP A 185 6.07 -5.88 -24.99
CA ASP A 185 4.96 -5.22 -25.70
C ASP A 185 3.60 -5.91 -25.54
N ILE A 186 3.52 -7.06 -24.87
CA ILE A 186 2.24 -7.76 -24.68
C ILE A 186 1.56 -7.23 -23.40
N PRO A 187 0.37 -6.59 -23.48
CA PRO A 187 -0.35 -6.11 -22.32
C PRO A 187 -0.98 -7.29 -21.60
N CYS A 188 -0.25 -7.88 -20.66
CA CYS A 188 -0.74 -9.06 -19.99
C CYS A 188 -0.36 -9.06 -18.50
N TYR A 189 -1.34 -9.19 -17.64
CA TYR A 189 -1.19 -9.19 -16.19
C TYR A 189 -1.51 -10.59 -15.64
N PRO A 190 -0.61 -11.23 -14.85
CA PRO A 190 -0.88 -12.57 -14.32
C PRO A 190 -2.07 -12.58 -13.38
N ARG A 191 -3.15 -13.27 -13.76
CA ARG A 191 -4.41 -13.35 -12.99
C ARG A 191 -4.19 -13.93 -11.60
N ASP A 192 -3.30 -14.90 -11.49
CA ASP A 192 -2.94 -15.54 -10.21
C ASP A 192 -2.05 -14.67 -9.30
N TYR A 193 -1.52 -13.53 -9.80
CA TYR A 193 -0.71 -12.63 -8.97
C TYR A 193 -1.58 -11.64 -8.19
N ILE A 194 -2.08 -12.13 -7.08
CA ILE A 194 -2.95 -11.41 -6.13
C ILE A 194 -2.12 -10.76 -5.00
N THR A 195 -0.91 -11.27 -4.76
CA THR A 195 -0.14 -11.01 -3.54
C THR A 195 0.24 -9.54 -3.34
N ASP A 196 0.66 -8.84 -4.39
CA ASP A 196 1.08 -7.43 -4.32
C ASP A 196 0.76 -6.68 -5.63
N GLY A 197 1.03 -5.37 -5.73
CA GLY A 197 1.01 -4.61 -6.99
C GLY A 197 -0.32 -3.95 -7.32
N CYS A 198 -1.23 -3.82 -6.34
CA CYS A 198 -2.56 -3.23 -6.55
C CYS A 198 -2.51 -1.81 -7.11
N CYS A 199 -1.53 -0.98 -6.70
CA CYS A 199 -1.30 0.35 -7.27
C CYS A 199 -1.05 0.31 -8.77
N ALA A 200 -0.10 -0.53 -9.21
CA ALA A 200 0.23 -0.69 -10.62
C ALA A 200 -0.96 -1.24 -11.42
N ARG A 201 -1.67 -2.23 -10.88
CA ARG A 201 -2.90 -2.76 -11.50
C ARG A 201 -3.95 -1.67 -11.70
N ALA A 202 -4.34 -0.99 -10.62
CA ALA A 202 -5.38 0.03 -10.65
C ALA A 202 -4.99 1.19 -11.58
N HIS A 203 -3.71 1.56 -11.60
CA HIS A 203 -3.21 2.61 -12.49
C HIS A 203 -3.20 2.15 -13.96
N PHE A 204 -2.85 0.91 -14.25
CA PHE A 204 -2.92 0.36 -15.61
C PHE A 204 -4.36 0.22 -16.12
N ILE A 205 -5.29 -0.20 -15.26
CA ILE A 205 -6.72 -0.22 -15.57
C ILE A 205 -7.21 1.20 -15.87
N HIS A 206 -6.80 2.19 -15.06
CA HIS A 206 -7.08 3.60 -15.33
C HIS A 206 -6.56 4.04 -16.71
N LYS A 207 -5.35 3.64 -17.12
CA LYS A 207 -4.80 3.92 -18.47
C LYS A 207 -5.73 3.40 -19.57
N ILE A 208 -6.21 2.17 -19.44
CA ILE A 208 -7.07 1.53 -20.44
C ILE A 208 -8.40 2.25 -20.53
N ILE A 209 -9.08 2.45 -19.40
CA ILE A 209 -10.40 3.09 -19.34
C ILE A 209 -10.33 4.51 -19.89
N THR A 210 -9.31 5.28 -19.51
CA THR A 210 -9.12 6.66 -20.01
C THR A 210 -8.74 6.72 -21.49
N SER A 211 -7.93 5.76 -22.00
CA SER A 211 -7.62 5.68 -23.43
C SER A 211 -8.85 5.41 -24.31
N MET A 212 -9.88 4.80 -23.72
CA MET A 212 -11.18 4.56 -24.37
C MET A 212 -12.14 5.76 -24.25
N GLY A 213 -11.69 6.86 -23.63
CA GLY A 213 -12.45 8.10 -23.49
C GLY A 213 -13.41 8.12 -22.30
N TYR A 214 -13.20 7.27 -21.29
CA TYR A 214 -14.01 7.23 -20.06
C TYR A 214 -13.27 7.83 -18.87
N ASN A 215 -14.03 8.43 -17.94
CA ASN A 215 -13.48 8.83 -16.64
C ASN A 215 -13.30 7.61 -15.73
N CYS A 216 -12.23 7.60 -14.95
CA CYS A 216 -11.93 6.55 -14.00
C CYS A 216 -11.36 7.19 -12.74
N GLU A 217 -12.00 6.99 -11.60
CA GLU A 217 -11.45 7.31 -10.28
C GLU A 217 -10.73 6.07 -9.73
N LYS A 218 -10.26 6.15 -8.48
CA LYS A 218 -9.81 4.99 -7.73
C LYS A 218 -10.52 4.91 -6.39
N ILE A 219 -10.63 3.70 -5.85
CA ILE A 219 -11.05 3.43 -4.48
C ILE A 219 -9.87 2.85 -3.71
N VAL A 220 -9.59 3.36 -2.52
CA VAL A 220 -8.56 2.86 -1.62
C VAL A 220 -9.23 2.42 -0.34
N LEU A 221 -8.84 1.24 0.16
CA LEU A 221 -9.13 0.84 1.53
C LEU A 221 -7.82 0.54 2.25
N GLN A 222 -7.61 1.15 3.41
CA GLN A 222 -6.38 0.99 4.18
C GLN A 222 -6.61 0.06 5.37
N GLY A 223 -5.58 -0.72 5.70
CA GLY A 223 -5.37 -1.36 6.99
C GLY A 223 -5.40 -0.34 8.13
N LYS A 224 -5.55 -0.83 9.36
CA LYS A 224 -5.46 0.05 10.54
C LYS A 224 -4.04 0.09 11.09
N GLU A 225 -3.72 1.16 11.81
CA GLU A 225 -2.42 1.33 12.49
C GLU A 225 -2.17 0.28 13.58
N ASP A 226 -3.22 -0.38 14.08
CA ASP A 226 -3.13 -1.49 15.04
C ASP A 226 -2.68 -2.83 14.40
N GLY A 227 -2.21 -2.80 13.14
CA GLY A 227 -1.77 -3.98 12.41
C GLY A 227 -2.89 -4.75 11.73
N SER A 228 -4.14 -4.29 11.82
CA SER A 228 -5.24 -4.94 11.12
C SER A 228 -5.07 -4.87 9.62
N SER A 229 -4.76 -6.02 9.01
CA SER A 229 -4.70 -6.19 7.58
C SER A 229 -6.09 -6.39 6.98
N LEU A 230 -6.25 -5.99 5.73
CA LEU A 230 -7.25 -6.53 4.82
C LEU A 230 -6.94 -8.00 4.54
N GLY A 231 -7.95 -8.76 4.14
CA GLY A 231 -7.81 -10.18 3.85
C GLY A 231 -8.75 -10.62 2.75
N TYR A 232 -8.22 -11.36 1.79
CA TYR A 232 -8.99 -11.91 0.68
C TYR A 232 -8.72 -13.41 0.55
N TRP A 233 -9.79 -14.18 0.37
CA TRP A 233 -9.73 -15.61 0.08
C TRP A 233 -9.86 -15.83 -1.43
N ASP A 234 -8.79 -16.29 -2.08
CA ASP A 234 -8.76 -16.52 -3.53
C ASP A 234 -9.36 -17.88 -3.95
N GLY A 235 -9.95 -18.63 -3.02
CA GLY A 235 -10.39 -20.00 -3.22
C GLY A 235 -9.40 -21.05 -2.72
N ARG A 236 -8.12 -20.69 -2.55
CA ARG A 236 -7.02 -21.61 -2.20
C ARG A 236 -6.28 -21.18 -0.93
N LYS A 237 -6.01 -19.88 -0.79
CA LYS A 237 -5.24 -19.29 0.30
C LYS A 237 -5.75 -17.90 0.66
N CYS A 238 -5.38 -17.48 1.87
CA CYS A 238 -5.56 -16.10 2.29
C CYS A 238 -4.41 -15.23 1.78
N VAL A 239 -4.75 -14.09 1.22
CA VAL A 239 -3.82 -12.99 0.95
C VAL A 239 -4.14 -11.86 1.92
N LYS A 240 -3.12 -11.33 2.58
CA LYS A 240 -3.26 -10.22 3.53
C LYS A 240 -2.61 -8.97 2.96
N TRP A 241 -3.29 -7.85 3.13
CA TRP A 241 -2.80 -6.55 2.65
C TRP A 241 -2.89 -5.47 3.71
N ILE A 242 -1.93 -4.56 3.72
CA ILE A 242 -2.00 -3.33 4.52
C ILE A 242 -2.83 -2.23 3.85
N TYR A 243 -3.15 -2.37 2.56
CA TYR A 243 -4.12 -1.57 1.83
C TYR A 243 -4.47 -2.28 0.52
N HIS A 244 -5.60 -1.92 -0.08
CA HIS A 244 -5.92 -2.34 -1.45
C HIS A 244 -6.51 -1.16 -2.22
N ILE A 245 -6.22 -1.12 -3.52
CA ILE A 245 -6.66 -0.05 -4.43
C ILE A 245 -7.17 -0.65 -5.73
N ALA A 246 -8.28 -0.11 -6.22
CA ALA A 246 -8.92 -0.54 -7.46
C ALA A 246 -9.45 0.66 -8.28
N ALA A 247 -9.74 0.41 -9.55
CA ALA A 247 -10.34 1.40 -10.44
C ALA A 247 -11.83 1.56 -10.16
N VAL A 248 -12.35 2.78 -10.24
CA VAL A 248 -13.76 3.09 -10.08
C VAL A 248 -14.27 3.80 -11.32
N ILE A 249 -15.37 3.30 -11.86
CA ILE A 249 -16.15 4.00 -12.87
C ILE A 249 -17.45 4.48 -12.25
N THR A 250 -17.94 5.58 -12.76
CA THR A 250 -19.27 6.05 -12.38
C THR A 250 -20.22 5.79 -13.55
N THR A 251 -21.35 5.17 -13.27
CA THR A 251 -22.41 4.82 -14.23
C THR A 251 -23.71 5.51 -13.86
N LYS A 252 -24.60 5.70 -14.83
CA LYS A 252 -25.94 6.23 -14.58
C LYS A 252 -26.96 5.11 -14.62
N VAL A 253 -27.84 5.09 -13.63
CA VAL A 253 -29.03 4.23 -13.58
C VAL A 253 -30.23 5.16 -13.46
N GLY A 254 -30.87 5.45 -14.59
CA GLY A 254 -31.84 6.55 -14.67
C GLY A 254 -31.17 7.90 -14.43
N ASN A 255 -31.61 8.62 -13.39
CA ASN A 255 -31.03 9.90 -12.98
C ASN A 255 -29.95 9.77 -11.91
N ASP A 256 -29.81 8.60 -11.30
CA ASP A 256 -28.88 8.37 -10.20
C ASP A 256 -27.50 7.96 -10.73
N GLU A 257 -26.46 8.46 -10.08
CA GLU A 257 -25.10 8.02 -10.32
C GLU A 257 -24.74 6.88 -9.37
N GLN A 258 -24.14 5.83 -9.92
CA GLN A 258 -23.65 4.67 -9.18
C GLN A 258 -22.15 4.52 -9.42
N LYS A 259 -21.39 4.29 -8.35
CA LYS A 259 -19.97 3.95 -8.41
C LYS A 259 -19.82 2.44 -8.50
N LEU A 260 -19.08 1.96 -9.50
CA LEU A 260 -18.75 0.56 -9.71
C LEU A 260 -17.23 0.39 -9.71
N VAL A 261 -16.76 -0.62 -9.01
CA VAL A 261 -15.35 -1.00 -8.90
C VAL A 261 -15.03 -2.02 -9.98
N ILE A 262 -13.95 -1.76 -10.73
CA ILE A 262 -13.37 -2.65 -11.74
C ILE A 262 -12.11 -3.27 -11.12
N ASP A 263 -12.24 -4.51 -10.64
CA ASP A 263 -11.15 -5.24 -10.00
C ASP A 263 -11.21 -6.74 -10.37
N PRO A 264 -10.60 -7.14 -11.51
CA PRO A 264 -10.60 -8.52 -12.00
C PRO A 264 -9.97 -9.55 -11.07
N ILE A 265 -9.20 -9.10 -10.08
CA ILE A 265 -8.60 -9.98 -9.07
C ILE A 265 -9.65 -10.41 -8.04
N ILE A 266 -10.62 -9.55 -7.75
CA ILE A 266 -11.67 -9.82 -6.77
C ILE A 266 -12.86 -10.52 -7.42
N ASP A 267 -13.33 -10.00 -8.55
CA ASP A 267 -14.37 -10.62 -9.39
C ASP A 267 -14.00 -10.37 -10.85
N SER A 268 -13.77 -11.43 -11.61
CA SER A 268 -13.39 -11.35 -13.04
C SER A 268 -14.58 -11.36 -13.99
N THR A 269 -15.80 -11.46 -13.48
CA THR A 269 -17.00 -11.65 -14.32
C THR A 269 -17.85 -10.39 -14.44
N ARG A 270 -17.72 -9.46 -13.50
CA ARG A 270 -18.52 -8.24 -13.47
C ARG A 270 -17.88 -7.13 -12.63
N PRO A 271 -18.28 -5.87 -12.88
CA PRO A 271 -18.07 -4.77 -11.94
C PRO A 271 -18.76 -5.05 -10.60
N LEU A 272 -18.14 -4.58 -9.52
CA LEU A 272 -18.66 -4.69 -8.15
C LEU A 272 -19.20 -3.35 -7.67
N SER A 273 -20.20 -3.34 -6.80
CA SER A 273 -20.47 -2.16 -5.98
C SER A 273 -19.32 -1.90 -5.01
N VAL A 274 -19.20 -0.66 -4.54
CA VAL A 274 -18.21 -0.28 -3.50
C VAL A 274 -18.30 -1.21 -2.29
N LYS A 275 -19.52 -1.56 -1.86
CA LYS A 275 -19.76 -2.43 -0.71
C LYS A 275 -19.31 -3.87 -0.97
N GLU A 276 -19.68 -4.44 -2.11
CA GLU A 276 -19.26 -5.82 -2.46
C GLU A 276 -17.75 -5.94 -2.50
N TRP A 277 -17.06 -4.96 -3.12
CA TRP A 277 -15.60 -4.93 -3.16
C TRP A 277 -14.99 -4.79 -1.77
N SER A 278 -15.49 -3.87 -0.93
CA SER A 278 -14.96 -3.65 0.42
C SER A 278 -15.17 -4.84 1.35
N ASP A 279 -16.29 -5.56 1.19
CA ASP A 279 -16.60 -6.75 1.97
C ASP A 279 -15.71 -7.93 1.55
N ALA A 280 -15.46 -8.10 0.24
CA ALA A 280 -14.62 -9.17 -0.29
C ALA A 280 -13.17 -9.11 0.21
N ILE A 281 -12.62 -7.92 0.39
CA ILE A 281 -11.25 -7.70 0.89
C ILE A 281 -11.16 -7.60 2.42
N GLN A 282 -12.26 -7.87 3.12
CA GLN A 282 -12.32 -8.01 4.57
C GLN A 282 -12.83 -9.40 4.95
N ASP A 283 -12.44 -10.43 4.19
CA ASP A 283 -12.93 -11.78 4.36
C ASP A 283 -12.57 -12.36 5.74
N SER A 284 -13.59 -12.82 6.47
CA SER A 284 -13.44 -13.38 7.83
C SER A 284 -12.65 -14.68 7.89
N ARG A 285 -12.48 -15.37 6.75
CA ARG A 285 -11.56 -16.52 6.65
C ARG A 285 -10.10 -16.11 6.77
N CYS A 286 -9.80 -14.85 6.46
CA CYS A 286 -8.44 -14.33 6.35
C CYS A 286 -8.08 -13.30 7.41
N VAL A 287 -9.09 -12.69 8.04
CA VAL A 287 -8.92 -11.72 9.12
C VAL A 287 -9.71 -12.17 10.35
N VAL A 288 -9.03 -12.29 11.49
CA VAL A 288 -9.69 -12.62 12.77
C VAL A 288 -10.02 -11.29 13.47
N LYS A 289 -11.29 -10.89 13.43
CA LYS A 289 -11.81 -9.72 14.16
C LYS A 289 -13.21 -9.99 14.73
N PRO A 290 -13.58 -9.32 15.84
CA PRO A 290 -14.87 -9.52 16.50
C PRO A 290 -16.08 -9.02 15.68
N THR A 291 -15.88 -8.13 14.70
CA THR A 291 -16.93 -7.61 13.81
C THR A 291 -16.39 -7.53 12.38
N ILE A 292 -17.06 -8.17 11.42
CA ILE A 292 -16.67 -8.19 10.00
C ILE A 292 -17.93 -8.00 9.13
N PRO A 293 -17.93 -7.09 8.14
CA PRO A 293 -16.90 -6.08 7.87
C PRO A 293 -16.78 -5.09 9.04
N ASP A 294 -15.58 -4.63 9.32
CA ASP A 294 -15.33 -3.72 10.43
C ASP A 294 -15.71 -2.30 9.97
N PRO A 295 -16.78 -1.70 10.54
CA PRO A 295 -17.40 -0.49 9.98
C PRO A 295 -16.52 0.76 10.08
N THR A 296 -15.37 0.66 10.75
CA THR A 296 -14.42 1.76 10.78
C THR A 296 -13.42 1.71 9.62
N PHE A 297 -13.38 0.64 8.82
CA PHE A 297 -12.72 0.66 7.53
C PHE A 297 -13.55 1.50 6.57
N LYS A 298 -13.02 2.65 6.18
CA LYS A 298 -13.71 3.59 5.30
C LYS A 298 -13.02 3.56 3.94
N PRO A 299 -13.68 3.03 2.89
CA PRO A 299 -13.17 3.17 1.55
C PRO A 299 -13.19 4.65 1.14
N GLU A 300 -12.11 5.10 0.50
CA GLU A 300 -11.95 6.47 0.02
C GLU A 300 -11.88 6.46 -1.51
N ILE A 301 -12.76 7.23 -2.15
CA ILE A 301 -12.72 7.45 -3.59
C ILE A 301 -11.84 8.67 -3.86
N VAL A 302 -10.83 8.49 -4.69
CA VAL A 302 -9.80 9.48 -4.99
C VAL A 302 -9.67 9.67 -6.51
N PRO A 303 -9.12 10.81 -6.98
CA PRO A 303 -8.89 11.03 -8.39
C PRO A 303 -8.04 9.94 -9.06
N GLY A 304 -8.34 9.67 -10.34
CA GLY A 304 -7.79 8.57 -11.12
C GLY A 304 -6.33 8.72 -11.52
N GLU A 305 -5.82 9.94 -11.55
CA GLU A 305 -4.46 10.27 -12.00
C GLU A 305 -3.37 9.87 -10.99
N TYR A 306 -3.75 9.52 -9.76
CA TYR A 306 -2.78 9.11 -8.75
C TYR A 306 -2.41 7.63 -8.87
N TYR A 307 -1.12 7.34 -8.77
CA TYR A 307 -0.60 5.98 -8.65
C TYR A 307 -0.94 5.38 -7.28
N TYR A 308 -0.85 6.19 -6.24
CA TYR A 308 -1.21 5.82 -4.87
C TYR A 308 -1.72 7.02 -4.06
N TYR A 309 -2.48 6.72 -3.02
CA TYR A 309 -3.02 7.69 -2.07
C TYR A 309 -2.91 7.16 -0.63
N TYR A 310 -2.40 7.99 0.29
CA TYR A 310 -2.33 7.68 1.72
C TYR A 310 -2.40 8.95 2.57
N GLU A 311 -3.34 8.99 3.51
CA GLU A 311 -3.54 10.09 4.47
C GLU A 311 -3.50 11.49 3.80
N GLY A 312 -4.25 11.68 2.71
CA GLY A 312 -4.26 12.95 1.99
C GLY A 312 -3.07 13.18 1.06
N LYS A 313 -2.07 12.31 1.05
CA LYS A 313 -0.88 12.43 0.20
C LYS A 313 -1.07 11.67 -1.10
N GLN A 314 -0.69 12.31 -2.20
CA GLN A 314 -0.91 11.82 -3.55
C GLN A 314 0.44 11.53 -4.23
N PHE A 315 0.53 10.38 -4.87
CA PHE A 315 1.74 9.94 -5.56
C PHE A 315 1.40 9.75 -7.03
N SER A 316 2.16 10.41 -7.90
CA SER A 316 1.86 10.42 -9.34
C SER A 316 2.74 9.47 -10.15
N ASP A 317 2.20 8.99 -11.27
CA ASP A 317 2.92 8.25 -12.31
C ASP A 317 2.34 8.66 -13.69
N PRO A 318 2.44 9.94 -14.08
CA PRO A 318 1.71 10.49 -15.21
C PRO A 318 2.07 9.84 -16.56
N TYR A 319 3.27 9.24 -16.64
CA TYR A 319 3.77 8.56 -17.84
C TYR A 319 3.67 7.03 -17.75
N TYR A 320 3.08 6.49 -16.68
CA TYR A 320 2.95 5.05 -16.44
C TYR A 320 4.29 4.29 -16.39
N THR A 321 5.41 4.98 -16.10
CA THR A 321 6.75 4.39 -16.08
C THR A 321 6.85 3.40 -14.92
N LYS A 322 6.43 3.82 -13.72
CA LYS A 322 6.44 2.97 -12.51
C LYS A 322 5.46 1.80 -12.68
N THR A 323 4.29 2.08 -13.21
CA THR A 323 3.24 1.10 -13.52
C THR A 323 3.74 0.02 -14.49
N SER A 324 4.33 0.43 -15.62
CA SER A 324 4.81 -0.50 -16.64
C SER A 324 5.96 -1.35 -16.12
N CYS A 325 6.88 -0.75 -15.37
CA CYS A 325 7.97 -1.50 -14.74
C CYS A 325 7.42 -2.50 -13.72
N ALA A 326 6.54 -2.10 -12.81
CA ALA A 326 5.95 -2.99 -11.80
C ALA A 326 5.20 -4.18 -12.43
N ILE A 327 4.43 -3.93 -13.50
CA ILE A 327 3.75 -5.00 -14.26
C ILE A 327 4.78 -5.94 -14.92
N ASN A 328 5.84 -5.39 -15.51
CA ASN A 328 6.90 -6.21 -16.11
C ASN A 328 7.66 -7.02 -15.05
N ALA A 329 7.90 -6.48 -13.85
CA ALA A 329 8.47 -7.22 -12.75
C ALA A 329 7.58 -8.42 -12.40
N ILE A 330 6.27 -8.19 -12.21
CA ILE A 330 5.29 -9.23 -11.89
C ILE A 330 5.22 -10.32 -12.98
N LYS A 331 5.19 -9.93 -14.26
CA LYS A 331 5.22 -10.88 -15.40
C LYS A 331 6.43 -11.82 -15.36
N ASN A 332 7.58 -11.30 -14.93
CA ASN A 332 8.83 -12.06 -14.84
C ASN A 332 9.00 -12.78 -13.49
N GLY A 333 7.94 -12.89 -12.68
CA GLY A 333 7.97 -13.57 -11.39
C GLY A 333 8.66 -12.76 -10.28
N TYR A 334 8.86 -11.46 -10.48
CA TYR A 334 9.44 -10.56 -9.49
C TYR A 334 8.37 -9.72 -8.78
N GLN A 335 8.77 -9.10 -7.66
CA GLN A 335 7.91 -8.21 -6.88
C GLN A 335 7.71 -6.85 -7.58
N SER A 336 6.52 -6.25 -7.44
CA SER A 336 6.18 -4.94 -8.02
C SER A 336 7.06 -3.79 -7.55
N ASN A 337 7.60 -3.87 -6.33
CA ASN A 337 8.41 -2.82 -5.73
C ASN A 337 9.83 -2.73 -6.29
N ARG A 338 10.27 -3.57 -7.24
CA ARG A 338 11.63 -3.45 -7.84
C ARG A 338 11.86 -2.19 -8.69
N CYS A 339 10.80 -1.45 -8.98
CA CYS A 339 10.73 -0.62 -10.18
C CYS A 339 10.67 0.89 -9.94
N LEU A 340 11.08 1.35 -8.75
CA LEU A 340 10.77 2.72 -8.33
C LEU A 340 11.90 3.72 -8.54
N TYR A 341 13.08 3.22 -8.94
CA TYR A 341 14.23 4.06 -9.29
C TYR A 341 14.56 4.07 -10.79
N SER A 342 13.77 3.41 -11.64
CA SER A 342 13.94 3.51 -13.09
C SER A 342 13.38 4.85 -13.56
N ASN A 343 14.25 5.86 -13.64
CA ASN A 343 14.02 7.08 -14.42
C ASN A 343 14.26 6.80 -15.90
#